data_AF-A0A812R2S3-F1
#
_entry.id   AF-A0A812R2S3-F1
#
_cell.length_a   1.000
_cell.length_b   1.000
_cell.length_c   1.000
_cell.angle_alpha   90.00
_cell.angle_beta   90.00
_cell.angle_gamma   90.00
#
_symmetry.space_group_name_H-M   'P 1'
#
loop_
_entity.id
_entity.type
_entity.pdbx_description
1 polymer ?
#
loop_
_entity_poly.entity_id
_entity_poly.type
_entity_poly.pdbx_seq_one_letter_code
_entity_poly.pdbx_strand_id
1 'polypeptide(L)'
;MREGKGSDPCYPVGYERVKSGIRQTGSGDSTQCRTNIRSLLFQETTAPGRYEHELPVRGRFAATENFYYVRNDLKLPNKEGVCPTEAEAKEVCGLSVTDSPADRACFALSYQLAFLGALGAVDVPGIEVEVQRKINGGDIDWALGAALAHMLSSRVETQGFSMTMSVALTLVVALALLAAAFSMVCRPTGMAKGYDSTPTLFGSKSTGLE
;
A
#
# COMPACT_ATOMS: atom_id res chain seq x y z
N MET A 1 12.28 -35.32 -27.64
CA MET A 1 12.61 -34.76 -26.32
C MET A 1 13.99 -34.13 -26.44
N ARG A 2 14.11 -32.80 -26.42
CA ARG A 2 15.43 -32.15 -26.41
C ARG A 2 15.90 -32.09 -24.95
N GLU A 3 16.92 -32.86 -24.61
CA GLU A 3 17.72 -32.63 -23.41
C GLU A 3 18.45 -31.30 -23.56
N GLY A 4 17.77 -30.21 -23.24
CA GLY A 4 18.36 -28.88 -23.22
C GLY A 4 19.06 -28.65 -21.89
N LYS A 5 20.35 -28.97 -21.80
CA LYS A 5 21.24 -28.30 -20.83
C LYS A 5 21.31 -26.82 -21.22
N GLY A 6 20.38 -26.03 -20.73
CA GLY A 6 20.38 -24.58 -20.92
C GLY A 6 21.19 -23.93 -19.81
N SER A 7 22.27 -23.24 -20.17
CA SER A 7 22.96 -22.35 -19.24
C SER A 7 22.21 -21.01 -19.19
N ASP A 8 21.82 -20.58 -18.00
CA ASP A 8 21.09 -19.34 -17.74
C ASP A 8 22.08 -18.24 -17.32
N PRO A 9 22.22 -17.15 -18.10
CA PRO A 9 23.17 -16.08 -17.81
C PRO A 9 22.79 -15.25 -16.59
N CYS A 10 21.54 -15.34 -16.13
CA CYS A 10 21.04 -14.58 -14.98
C CYS A 10 21.31 -15.24 -13.63
N TYR A 11 21.92 -16.42 -13.63
CA TYR A 11 22.37 -17.10 -12.43
C TYR A 11 23.91 -17.17 -12.38
N PRO A 12 24.50 -17.06 -11.18
CA PRO A 12 25.95 -17.14 -10.98
C PRO A 12 26.57 -18.47 -11.42
N VAL A 13 27.88 -18.46 -11.68
CA VAL A 13 28.64 -19.66 -12.06
C VAL A 13 28.58 -20.72 -10.96
N GLY A 14 28.25 -21.96 -11.32
CA GLY A 14 28.07 -23.05 -10.37
C GLY A 14 26.65 -23.15 -9.79
N TYR A 15 25.74 -22.26 -10.18
CA TYR A 15 24.32 -22.41 -9.87
C TYR A 15 23.78 -23.61 -10.61
N GLU A 16 22.99 -24.44 -9.94
CA GLU A 16 22.27 -25.53 -10.58
C GLU A 16 20.86 -25.63 -10.04
N ARG A 17 19.90 -25.81 -10.96
CA ARG A 17 18.53 -26.20 -10.61
C ARG A 17 18.04 -27.28 -11.55
N VAL A 18 17.24 -28.20 -11.02
CA VAL A 18 16.54 -29.21 -11.83
C VAL A 18 15.06 -28.90 -11.77
N LYS A 19 14.46 -28.60 -12.92
CA LYS A 19 13.02 -28.34 -13.04
C LYS A 19 12.44 -29.27 -14.10
N SER A 20 11.48 -30.09 -13.71
CA SER A 20 10.81 -31.04 -14.62
C SER A 20 11.78 -31.98 -15.36
N GLY A 21 12.83 -32.44 -14.67
CA GLY A 21 13.88 -33.29 -15.25
C GLY A 21 14.92 -32.56 -16.12
N ILE A 22 14.76 -31.25 -16.34
CA ILE A 22 15.72 -30.44 -17.09
C ILE A 22 16.70 -29.79 -16.11
N ARG A 23 17.99 -30.09 -16.26
CA ARG A 23 19.07 -29.44 -15.51
C ARG A 23 19.42 -28.11 -16.18
N GLN A 24 19.33 -27.03 -15.42
CA GLN A 24 19.77 -25.70 -15.80
C GLN A 24 20.94 -25.28 -14.92
N THR A 25 21.95 -24.68 -15.53
CA THR A 25 23.17 -24.20 -14.86
C THR A 25 23.29 -22.69 -15.00
N GLY A 26 23.95 -22.00 -14.09
CA GLY A 26 24.26 -20.57 -14.26
C GLY A 26 25.56 -20.34 -15.04
N SER A 27 25.56 -19.42 -16.02
CA SER A 27 26.80 -18.98 -16.69
C SER A 27 27.38 -17.67 -16.16
N GLY A 28 26.63 -16.90 -15.35
CA GLY A 28 27.13 -15.65 -14.77
C GLY A 28 27.40 -14.53 -15.77
N ASP A 29 26.75 -14.53 -16.95
CA ASP A 29 26.93 -13.47 -17.95
C ASP A 29 25.92 -12.33 -17.73
N SER A 30 26.31 -11.31 -16.97
CA SER A 30 25.46 -10.15 -16.68
C SER A 30 25.04 -9.38 -17.94
N THR A 31 25.86 -9.38 -19.00
CA THR A 31 25.56 -8.67 -20.25
C THR A 31 24.49 -9.41 -21.03
N GLN A 32 24.63 -10.73 -21.16
CA GLN A 32 23.63 -11.56 -21.79
C GLN A 32 22.34 -11.61 -20.96
N CYS A 33 22.42 -11.63 -19.63
CA CYS A 33 21.24 -11.54 -18.77
C CYS A 33 20.45 -10.25 -19.01
N ARG A 34 21.11 -9.08 -19.02
CA ARG A 34 20.48 -7.79 -19.33
C ARG A 34 19.85 -7.77 -20.72
N THR A 35 20.54 -8.35 -21.71
CA THR A 35 20.03 -8.47 -23.08
C THR A 35 18.75 -9.29 -23.10
N ASN A 36 18.75 -10.45 -22.43
CA ASN A 36 17.58 -11.31 -22.30
C ASN A 36 16.42 -10.59 -21.61
N ILE A 37 16.67 -9.91 -20.49
CA ILE A 37 15.67 -9.12 -19.76
C ILE A 37 15.02 -8.08 -20.68
N ARG A 38 15.81 -7.29 -21.42
CA ARG A 38 15.26 -6.31 -22.37
C ARG A 38 14.42 -6.99 -23.44
N SER A 39 14.92 -8.09 -24.01
CA SER A 39 14.25 -8.80 -25.10
C SER A 39 13.02 -9.62 -24.69
N LEU A 40 12.91 -10.01 -23.42
CA LEU A 40 11.83 -10.90 -22.96
C LEU A 40 10.81 -10.18 -22.09
N LEU A 41 11.27 -9.23 -21.26
CA LEU A 41 10.42 -8.55 -20.28
C LEU A 41 10.03 -7.14 -20.73
N PHE A 42 10.87 -6.48 -21.53
CA PHE A 42 10.65 -5.07 -21.90
C PHE A 42 10.26 -4.85 -23.37
N GLN A 43 9.90 -5.93 -24.09
CA GLN A 43 9.39 -5.81 -25.47
C GLN A 43 7.90 -5.50 -25.56
N GLU A 44 7.15 -5.67 -24.48
CA GLU A 44 5.71 -5.39 -24.45
C GLU A 44 5.45 -3.88 -24.43
N THR A 45 4.27 -3.45 -24.89
CA THR A 45 3.82 -2.04 -24.79
C THR A 45 3.42 -1.66 -23.36
N THR A 46 3.31 -2.65 -22.48
CA THR A 46 3.02 -2.47 -21.06
C THR A 46 4.28 -2.65 -20.20
N ALA A 47 5.43 -2.27 -20.73
CA ALA A 47 6.72 -2.39 -20.06
C ALA A 47 7.34 -1.01 -19.77
N PRO A 48 8.25 -0.92 -18.79
CA PRO A 48 8.99 0.31 -18.49
C PRO A 48 9.67 0.91 -19.74
N GLY A 49 9.57 2.23 -19.92
CA GLY A 49 10.07 2.93 -21.10
C GLY A 49 9.18 2.79 -22.35
N ARG A 50 8.04 2.10 -22.25
CA ARG A 50 7.13 1.83 -23.37
C ARG A 50 5.65 2.01 -23.03
N TYR A 51 5.29 2.44 -21.82
CA TYR A 51 3.88 2.60 -21.46
C TYR A 51 3.20 3.63 -22.35
N GLU A 52 1.91 3.41 -22.64
CA GLU A 52 1.10 4.42 -23.32
C GLU A 52 1.06 5.70 -22.46
N HIS A 53 1.49 6.82 -23.05
CA HIS A 53 1.62 8.11 -22.38
C HIS A 53 2.69 8.18 -21.26
N GLU A 54 3.72 7.33 -21.29
CA GLU A 54 4.86 7.47 -20.38
C GLU A 54 5.54 8.82 -20.56
N LEU A 55 5.61 9.58 -19.48
CA LEU A 55 6.33 10.85 -19.46
C LEU A 55 7.83 10.58 -19.29
N PRO A 56 8.70 11.31 -20.02
CA PRO A 56 10.13 11.23 -19.78
C PRO A 56 10.49 11.50 -18.32
N VAL A 57 11.31 10.62 -17.76
CA VAL A 57 11.83 10.75 -16.40
C VAL A 57 12.63 12.05 -16.28
N ARG A 58 12.38 12.82 -15.22
CA ARG A 58 13.06 14.10 -14.96
C ARG A 58 13.10 14.43 -13.47
N GLY A 59 14.20 15.00 -13.00
CA GLY A 59 14.37 15.39 -11.59
C GLY A 59 15.00 14.28 -10.74
N ARG A 60 14.65 14.29 -9.45
CA ARG A 60 15.28 13.44 -8.41
C ARG A 60 14.34 12.29 -8.03
N PHE A 61 14.87 11.07 -8.00
CA PHE A 61 14.16 9.84 -7.70
C PHE A 61 14.82 9.08 -6.58
N ALA A 62 14.02 8.49 -5.70
CA ALA A 62 14.46 7.51 -4.72
C ALA A 62 14.19 6.10 -5.27
N ALA A 63 15.23 5.30 -5.44
CA ALA A 63 15.14 3.88 -5.74
C ALA A 63 15.16 3.09 -4.43
N THR A 64 14.06 2.40 -4.13
CA THR A 64 13.85 1.78 -2.82
C THR A 64 13.78 0.25 -2.93
N GLU A 65 13.51 -0.42 -1.80
CA GLU A 65 13.24 -1.86 -1.74
C GLU A 65 14.34 -2.71 -2.39
N ASN A 66 14.05 -3.36 -3.52
CA ASN A 66 14.97 -4.27 -4.18
C ASN A 66 16.30 -3.60 -4.57
N PHE A 67 16.29 -2.31 -4.92
CA PHE A 67 17.50 -1.53 -5.19
C PHE A 67 18.42 -1.44 -3.97
N TYR A 68 17.85 -1.41 -2.76
CA TYR A 68 18.59 -1.38 -1.51
C TYR A 68 18.96 -2.78 -1.03
N TYR A 69 17.97 -3.68 -0.88
CA TYR A 69 18.16 -4.96 -0.18
C TYR A 69 19.14 -5.89 -0.90
N VAL A 70 19.14 -5.94 -2.23
CA VAL A 70 20.06 -6.79 -3.00
C VAL A 70 21.52 -6.46 -2.67
N ARG A 71 21.86 -5.17 -2.63
CA ARG A 71 23.21 -4.68 -2.31
C ARG A 71 23.55 -4.94 -0.85
N ASN A 72 22.61 -4.64 0.04
CA ASN A 72 22.76 -4.79 1.49
C ASN A 72 22.97 -6.26 1.91
N ASP A 73 22.28 -7.19 1.26
CA ASP A 73 22.35 -8.62 1.56
C ASP A 73 23.67 -9.22 1.09
N LEU A 74 24.18 -8.75 -0.05
CA LEU A 74 25.51 -9.07 -0.56
C LEU A 74 26.65 -8.36 0.19
N LYS A 75 26.35 -7.47 1.14
CA LYS A 75 27.37 -6.63 1.80
C LYS A 75 28.26 -5.88 0.81
N LEU A 76 27.72 -5.55 -0.36
CA LEU A 76 28.41 -4.66 -1.30
C LEU A 76 28.65 -3.32 -0.61
N PRO A 77 29.68 -2.56 -1.00
CA PRO A 77 29.89 -1.22 -0.49
C PRO A 77 28.57 -0.43 -0.54
N ASN A 78 27.97 -0.25 0.63
CA ASN A 78 26.72 0.46 0.83
C ASN A 78 27.03 1.94 0.67
N LYS A 79 27.18 2.36 -0.58
CA LYS A 79 27.06 3.77 -0.95
C LYS A 79 25.57 4.03 -1.08
N GLU A 80 24.90 4.26 0.05
CA GLU A 80 23.56 4.85 0.00
C GLU A 80 23.59 6.03 -0.98
N GLY A 81 22.57 6.12 -1.83
CA GLY A 81 22.53 7.08 -2.92
C GLY A 81 23.18 6.66 -4.23
N VAL A 82 23.85 5.50 -4.34
CA VAL A 82 24.48 5.06 -5.60
C VAL A 82 23.74 3.88 -6.23
N CYS A 83 23.32 4.06 -7.49
CA CYS A 83 22.72 3.00 -8.31
C CYS A 83 23.74 1.90 -8.66
N PRO A 84 23.26 0.66 -8.93
CA PRO A 84 24.14 -0.42 -9.40
C PRO A 84 24.86 -0.04 -10.69
N THR A 85 26.06 -0.59 -10.87
CA THR A 85 26.89 -0.37 -12.08
C THR A 85 27.05 -1.67 -12.86
N GLU A 86 27.38 -1.57 -14.15
CA GLU A 86 27.64 -2.76 -14.98
C GLU A 86 28.81 -3.60 -14.46
N ALA A 87 29.84 -2.93 -13.94
CA ALA A 87 31.00 -3.59 -13.35
C ALA A 87 30.61 -4.40 -12.11
N GLU A 88 29.79 -3.82 -11.23
CA GLU A 88 29.29 -4.49 -10.03
C GLU A 88 28.40 -5.70 -10.37
N ALA A 89 27.49 -5.55 -11.33
CA ALA A 89 26.66 -6.67 -11.78
C ALA A 89 27.52 -7.81 -12.37
N LYS A 90 28.57 -7.47 -13.13
CA LYS A 90 29.52 -8.45 -13.69
C LYS A 90 30.28 -9.18 -12.59
N GLU A 91 30.75 -8.47 -11.57
CA GLU A 91 31.44 -9.06 -10.42
C GLU A 91 30.53 -10.05 -9.69
N VAL A 92 29.32 -9.64 -9.33
CA VAL A 92 28.35 -10.47 -8.60
C VAL A 92 27.93 -11.71 -9.38
N CYS A 93 27.70 -11.58 -10.68
CA CYS A 93 27.37 -12.73 -11.53
C CYS A 93 28.54 -13.73 -11.68
N GLY A 94 29.79 -13.28 -11.48
CA GLY A 94 30.98 -14.11 -11.50
C GLY A 94 31.26 -14.87 -10.20
N LEU A 95 30.54 -14.57 -9.11
CA LEU A 95 30.70 -15.25 -7.83
C LEU A 95 30.21 -16.71 -7.91
N SER A 96 30.84 -17.61 -7.14
CA SER A 96 30.41 -19.02 -7.07
C SER A 96 29.29 -19.22 -6.05
N VAL A 97 28.39 -20.17 -6.31
CA VAL A 97 27.12 -20.40 -5.58
C VAL A 97 27.25 -20.98 -4.17
N THR A 98 28.46 -21.07 -3.62
CA THR A 98 28.63 -21.36 -2.19
C THR A 98 28.02 -20.29 -1.29
N ASP A 99 27.71 -19.09 -1.83
CA ASP A 99 27.17 -17.95 -1.11
C ASP A 99 25.65 -17.79 -1.33
N SER A 100 24.87 -18.18 -0.32
CA SER A 100 23.39 -18.25 -0.33
C SER A 100 22.61 -17.00 -0.80
N PRO A 101 23.10 -15.74 -0.68
CA PRO A 101 22.39 -14.57 -1.23
C PRO A 101 22.68 -14.29 -2.72
N ALA A 102 23.73 -14.91 -3.29
CA ALA A 102 24.20 -14.60 -4.63
C ALA A 102 23.32 -15.20 -5.75
N ASP A 103 22.53 -16.23 -5.42
CA ASP A 103 21.75 -17.01 -6.40
C ASP A 103 20.79 -16.14 -7.23
N ARG A 104 20.23 -15.09 -6.63
CA ARG A 104 19.30 -14.16 -7.28
C ARG A 104 19.87 -12.78 -7.52
N ALA A 105 21.00 -12.46 -6.89
CA ALA A 105 21.56 -11.12 -6.99
C ALA A 105 22.07 -10.79 -8.40
N CYS A 106 22.59 -11.78 -9.12
CA CYS A 106 22.98 -11.61 -10.53
C CYS A 106 21.81 -11.13 -11.40
N PHE A 107 20.67 -11.82 -11.31
CA PHE A 107 19.44 -11.40 -11.98
C PHE A 107 18.98 -10.01 -11.49
N ALA A 108 18.94 -9.79 -10.18
CA ALA A 108 18.40 -8.56 -9.62
C ALA A 108 19.19 -7.31 -10.03
N LEU A 109 20.53 -7.34 -9.95
CA LEU A 109 21.38 -6.22 -10.40
C LEU A 109 21.27 -6.02 -11.92
N SER A 110 21.23 -7.12 -12.69
CA SER A 110 21.01 -7.06 -14.14
C SER A 110 19.65 -6.44 -14.50
N TYR A 111 18.60 -6.80 -13.77
CA TYR A 111 17.26 -6.25 -13.94
C TYR A 111 17.22 -4.76 -13.62
N GLN A 112 17.80 -4.34 -12.49
CA GLN A 112 17.87 -2.92 -12.10
C GLN A 112 18.56 -2.06 -13.16
N LEU A 113 19.70 -2.52 -13.70
CA LEU A 113 20.41 -1.84 -14.79
C LEU A 113 19.59 -1.80 -16.10
N ALA A 114 18.94 -2.90 -16.45
CA ALA A 114 18.10 -2.96 -17.64
C ALA A 114 16.88 -2.02 -17.49
N PHE A 115 16.27 -1.98 -16.31
CA PHE A 115 15.12 -1.16 -15.96
C PHE A 115 15.46 0.33 -16.01
N LEU A 116 16.52 0.76 -15.34
CA LEU A 116 16.96 2.17 -15.38
C LEU A 116 17.32 2.60 -16.81
N GLY A 117 17.94 1.71 -17.59
CA GLY A 117 18.22 1.95 -18.99
C GLY A 117 16.96 2.09 -19.85
N ALA A 118 15.94 1.25 -19.62
CA ALA A 118 14.67 1.31 -20.32
C ALA A 118 13.91 2.62 -20.04
N LEU A 119 13.97 3.10 -18.79
CA LEU A 119 13.41 4.39 -18.39
C LEU A 119 14.18 5.61 -18.91
N GLY A 120 15.36 5.40 -19.52
CA GLY A 120 16.25 6.51 -19.91
C GLY A 120 16.80 7.28 -18.71
N ALA A 121 17.02 6.62 -17.58
CA ALA A 121 17.45 7.25 -16.32
C ALA A 121 18.95 7.11 -16.02
N VAL A 122 19.73 6.48 -16.92
CA VAL A 122 21.18 6.25 -16.75
C VAL A 122 21.97 7.34 -17.47
N ASP A 123 22.89 8.00 -16.76
CA ASP A 123 23.82 9.01 -17.29
C ASP A 123 23.17 10.17 -18.05
N VAL A 124 21.90 10.48 -17.74
CA VAL A 124 21.15 11.59 -18.35
C VAL A 124 21.27 12.84 -17.48
N PRO A 125 21.77 13.98 -18.01
CA PRO A 125 21.84 15.23 -17.27
C PRO A 125 20.48 15.67 -16.71
N GLY A 126 20.43 16.04 -15.43
CA GLY A 126 19.21 16.48 -14.76
C GLY A 126 18.29 15.36 -14.26
N ILE A 127 18.73 14.11 -14.35
CA ILE A 127 18.11 12.96 -13.68
C ILE A 127 19.05 12.47 -12.59
N GLU A 128 18.56 12.43 -11.35
CA GLU A 128 19.29 11.91 -10.20
C GLU A 128 18.50 10.74 -9.61
N VAL A 129 19.11 9.56 -9.55
CA VAL A 129 18.50 8.38 -8.94
C VAL A 129 19.37 7.96 -7.75
N GLU A 130 18.80 8.07 -6.55
CA GLU A 130 19.45 7.74 -5.29
C GLU A 130 18.83 6.48 -4.69
N VAL A 131 19.66 5.49 -4.34
CA VAL A 131 19.18 4.33 -3.59
C VAL A 131 18.92 4.73 -2.14
N GLN A 132 17.67 4.66 -1.70
CA GLN A 132 17.24 5.06 -0.35
C GLN A 132 16.33 4.00 0.28
N ARG A 133 16.57 3.69 1.56
CA ARG A 133 15.66 2.87 2.39
C ARG A 133 14.75 3.73 3.25
N LYS A 134 15.25 4.88 3.69
CA LYS A 134 14.63 5.72 4.69
C LYS A 134 14.60 7.19 4.27
N ILE A 135 13.54 7.87 4.66
CA ILE A 135 13.42 9.34 4.59
C ILE A 135 13.14 9.84 6.00
N ASN A 136 13.99 10.74 6.50
CA ASN A 136 13.90 11.28 7.87
C ASN A 136 13.80 10.21 8.97
N GLY A 137 14.50 9.09 8.79
CA GLY A 137 14.53 7.98 9.74
C GLY A 137 13.37 6.98 9.62
N GLY A 138 12.31 7.29 8.87
CA GLY A 138 11.21 6.37 8.57
C GLY A 138 11.48 5.55 7.31
N ASP A 139 11.09 4.27 7.30
CA ASP A 139 11.19 3.43 6.11
C ASP A 139 10.19 3.89 5.03
N ILE A 140 10.58 3.80 3.76
CA ILE A 140 9.73 4.18 2.63
C ILE A 140 8.80 3.00 2.32
N ASP A 141 7.50 3.15 2.63
CA ASP A 141 6.50 2.08 2.45
C ASP A 141 5.22 2.62 1.80
N TRP A 142 4.75 1.93 0.76
CA TRP A 142 3.49 2.26 0.09
C TRP A 142 2.28 2.07 1.01
N ALA A 143 2.35 1.10 1.94
CA ALA A 143 1.27 0.80 2.87
C ALA A 143 1.03 1.97 3.84
N LEU A 144 2.08 2.68 4.24
CA LEU A 144 1.95 3.90 5.05
C LEU A 144 1.20 5.01 4.28
N GLY A 145 1.53 5.21 3.01
CA GLY A 145 0.84 6.16 2.14
C GLY A 145 -0.63 5.79 1.93
N ALA A 146 -0.92 4.51 1.69
CA ALA A 146 -2.27 4.00 1.54
C ALA A 146 -3.10 4.19 2.82
N ALA A 147 -2.52 3.87 3.98
CA ALA A 147 -3.18 4.07 5.28
C ALA A 147 -3.51 5.56 5.52
N LEU A 148 -2.56 6.45 5.25
CA LEU A 148 -2.79 7.89 5.36
C LEU A 148 -3.90 8.37 4.42
N ALA A 149 -3.86 7.95 3.15
CA ALA A 149 -4.88 8.32 2.17
C ALA A 149 -6.28 7.85 2.61
N HIS A 150 -6.39 6.61 3.10
CA HIS A 150 -7.65 6.05 3.60
C HIS A 150 -8.16 6.79 4.85
N MET A 151 -7.28 7.18 5.77
CA MET A 151 -7.66 7.97 6.94
C MET A 151 -8.17 9.36 6.56
N LEU A 152 -7.53 10.01 5.57
CA LEU A 152 -7.93 11.34 5.11
C LEU A 152 -9.27 11.29 4.37
N SER A 153 -9.51 10.29 3.51
CA SER A 153 -10.79 10.14 2.81
C SER A 153 -11.96 9.91 3.79
N SER A 154 -11.73 9.08 4.82
CA SER A 154 -12.77 8.74 5.81
C SER A 154 -13.20 9.93 6.68
N ARG A 155 -12.30 10.90 6.92
CA ARG A 155 -12.62 12.14 7.66
C ARG A 155 -13.47 13.12 6.87
N VAL A 156 -13.30 13.15 5.54
CA VAL A 156 -14.10 14.03 4.66
C VAL A 156 -15.56 13.57 4.61
N GLU A 157 -15.81 12.26 4.58
CA GLU A 157 -17.17 11.70 4.57
C GLU A 157 -17.92 11.93 5.90
N THR A 158 -17.23 11.84 7.04
CA THR A 158 -17.84 12.02 8.36
C THR A 158 -18.15 13.48 8.70
N GLN A 159 -17.43 14.45 8.12
CA GLN A 159 -17.74 15.87 8.30
C GLN A 159 -18.98 16.35 7.53
N GLY A 160 -19.34 15.69 6.43
CA GLY A 160 -20.56 16.01 5.67
C GLY A 160 -21.86 15.60 6.38
N PHE A 161 -21.82 14.56 7.22
CA PHE A 161 -23.01 14.02 7.89
C PHE A 161 -23.32 14.71 9.24
N SER A 162 -22.30 15.30 9.88
CA SER A 162 -22.48 15.93 11.20
C SER A 162 -23.23 17.26 11.14
N MET A 163 -23.15 18.02 10.05
CA MET A 163 -23.75 19.35 10.00
C MET A 163 -25.27 19.31 9.72
N THR A 164 -25.75 18.35 8.92
CA THR A 164 -27.18 18.23 8.56
C THR A 164 -28.02 17.63 9.68
N MET A 165 -27.51 16.63 10.40
CA MET A 165 -28.18 16.05 11.58
C MET A 165 -28.31 17.05 12.73
N SER A 166 -27.30 17.88 12.99
CA SER A 166 -27.36 18.90 14.04
C SER A 166 -28.37 20.02 13.72
N VAL A 167 -28.50 20.43 12.46
CA VAL A 167 -29.49 21.44 12.04
C VAL A 167 -30.91 20.88 12.07
N ALA A 168 -31.12 19.65 11.60
CA ALA A 168 -32.43 19.01 11.65
C ALA A 168 -32.90 18.80 13.11
N LEU A 169 -32.02 18.35 13.99
CA LEU A 169 -32.36 18.12 15.40
C LEU A 169 -32.67 19.42 16.14
N THR A 170 -31.90 20.49 15.89
CA THR A 170 -32.16 21.81 16.48
C THR A 170 -33.47 22.41 15.98
N LEU A 171 -33.81 22.24 14.69
CA LEU A 171 -35.11 22.66 14.16
C LEU A 171 -36.28 21.89 14.79
N VAL A 172 -36.16 20.57 14.93
CA VAL A 172 -37.20 19.73 15.57
C VAL A 172 -37.42 20.13 17.02
N VAL A 173 -36.34 20.34 17.79
CA VAL A 173 -36.43 20.78 19.19
C VAL A 173 -37.04 22.18 19.29
N ALA A 174 -36.65 23.12 18.43
CA ALA A 174 -37.22 24.46 18.40
C ALA A 174 -38.73 24.44 18.08
N LEU A 175 -39.16 23.64 17.10
CA LEU A 175 -40.57 23.44 16.75
C LEU A 175 -41.38 22.83 17.91
N ALA A 176 -40.82 21.83 18.60
CA ALA A 176 -41.46 21.21 19.76
C ALA A 176 -41.65 22.20 20.92
N LEU A 177 -40.64 23.04 21.18
CA LEU A 177 -40.71 24.09 22.21
C LEU A 177 -41.73 25.18 21.86
N LEU A 178 -41.80 25.59 20.59
CA LEU A 178 -42.81 26.54 20.12
C LEU A 178 -44.22 25.98 20.24
N ALA A 179 -44.43 24.72 19.87
CA ALA A 179 -45.73 24.05 20.03
C ALA A 179 -46.15 23.92 21.50
N ALA A 180 -45.22 23.60 22.39
CA ALA A 180 -45.47 23.53 23.83
C ALA A 180 -45.84 24.91 24.42
N ALA A 181 -45.14 25.97 24.01
CA ALA A 181 -45.45 27.34 24.42
C ALA A 181 -46.84 27.79 23.92
N PHE A 182 -47.18 27.50 22.67
CA PHE A 182 -48.51 27.79 22.11
C PHE A 182 -49.62 27.03 22.86
N SER A 183 -49.38 25.77 23.22
CA SER A 183 -50.32 24.95 23.99
C SER A 183 -50.55 25.48 25.40
N MET A 184 -49.55 26.11 26.01
CA MET A 184 -49.70 26.76 27.32
C MET A 184 -50.46 28.09 27.24
N VAL A 185 -50.31 28.86 26.16
CA VAL A 185 -51.02 30.13 25.95
C VAL A 185 -52.49 29.92 25.56
N CYS A 186 -52.81 28.84 24.84
CA CYS A 186 -54.17 28.52 24.41
C CYS A 186 -54.96 27.64 25.39
N ARG A 187 -54.50 27.45 26.64
CA ARG A 187 -55.23 26.65 27.63
C ARG A 187 -56.48 27.42 28.07
N PRO A 188 -57.71 26.95 27.77
CA PRO A 188 -58.91 27.65 28.19
C PRO A 188 -59.00 27.61 29.72
N THR A 189 -59.15 28.78 30.34
CA THR A 189 -59.48 28.93 31.76
C THR A 189 -60.89 28.39 32.00
N GLY A 190 -61.00 27.08 32.18
CA GLY A 190 -62.25 26.35 32.40
C GLY A 190 -62.35 25.80 33.83
N MET A 191 -63.03 26.58 34.67
CA MET A 191 -63.84 26.20 35.85
C MET A 191 -63.32 25.18 36.88
N ALA A 192 -63.15 25.69 38.10
CA ALA A 192 -63.18 24.94 39.34
C ALA A 192 -64.58 24.37 39.65
N LYS A 193 -64.62 23.08 40.03
CA LYS A 193 -65.63 22.43 40.89
C LYS A 193 -64.81 21.45 41.75
N GLY A 194 -64.82 21.47 43.08
CA GLY A 194 -65.96 21.57 43.98
C GLY A 194 -66.03 20.22 44.72
N TYR A 195 -65.56 20.21 45.97
CA TYR A 195 -65.70 19.12 46.96
C TYR A 195 -67.14 18.58 47.02
N ASP A 196 -67.36 17.27 47.20
CA ASP A 196 -67.75 16.72 48.52
C ASP A 196 -67.95 15.17 48.60
N SER A 197 -67.55 14.64 49.77
CA SER A 197 -68.02 13.50 50.59
C SER A 197 -68.23 12.04 50.09
N THR A 198 -67.42 11.14 50.67
CA THR A 198 -67.63 9.72 51.09
C THR A 198 -68.84 9.50 52.07
N PRO A 199 -69.19 8.29 52.60
CA PRO A 199 -68.78 6.87 52.36
C PRO A 199 -69.95 5.81 52.41
N THR A 200 -69.64 4.50 52.24
CA THR A 200 -70.22 3.29 52.93
C THR A 200 -69.47 2.04 52.40
N LEU A 201 -68.77 1.16 53.13
CA LEU A 201 -68.91 0.31 54.35
C LEU A 201 -69.67 -1.04 54.15
N PHE A 202 -68.93 -2.13 54.44
CA PHE A 202 -69.25 -3.58 54.60
C PHE A 202 -69.48 -4.44 53.34
N GLY A 203 -68.95 -5.67 53.21
CA GLY A 203 -68.17 -6.61 54.05
C GLY A 203 -67.75 -7.82 53.16
N SER A 204 -66.60 -8.47 53.35
CA SER A 204 -66.25 -9.56 54.31
C SER A 204 -66.17 -10.96 53.67
N LYS A 205 -65.06 -11.66 54.00
CA LYS A 205 -64.68 -13.10 53.87
C LYS A 205 -64.25 -13.60 52.48
N SER A 206 -63.01 -14.09 52.27
CA SER A 206 -62.23 -15.18 52.91
C SER A 206 -62.63 -16.59 52.46
N THR A 207 -61.80 -17.17 51.59
CA THR A 207 -61.31 -18.57 51.45
C THR A 207 -60.37 -18.53 50.23
N GLY A 208 -59.09 -18.89 50.23
CA GLY A 208 -58.43 -20.03 50.88
C GLY A 208 -58.70 -21.29 50.06
N LEU A 209 -57.77 -21.69 49.16
CA LEU A 209 -57.23 -23.05 49.02
C LEU A 209 -56.24 -23.15 47.85
N GLU A 210 -55.10 -23.78 48.17
CA GLU A 210 -54.15 -24.57 47.35
C GLU A 210 -53.30 -23.92 46.25
#